data_AF-A0A7J9HT73-F1
#
_entry.id   AF-A0A7J9HT73-F1
#
_cell.length_a   1.000
_cell.length_b   1.000
_cell.length_c   1.000
_cell.angle_alpha   90.00
_cell.angle_beta   90.00
_cell.angle_gamma   90.00
#
_symmetry.space_group_name_H-M   'P 1'
#
loop_
_entity.id
_entity.type
_entity.pdbx_description
1 polymer ?
#
loop_
_entity_poly.entity_id
_entity_poly.type
_entity_poly.pdbx_seq_one_letter_code
_entity_poly.pdbx_strand_id
1 'polypeptide(L)'
;MSSSSTALRDLQSDLENKANDLSKLQKGKPNRTLVLFIHYLLSKVSIEKQFCYLFPPDIAKNHQVRKKYTIQLGENELVLKELDLLKEDANVYKLIGPVLVKQDLAEANANVRKRIEYISAE
;
A
#
# COMPACT_ATOMS: atom_id res chain seq x y z
N MET A 1 -13.28 -2.42 5.06
CA MET A 1 -13.21 -2.05 3.63
C MET A 1 -14.48 -1.31 3.20
N SER A 2 -14.72 -0.05 3.63
CA SER A 2 -15.93 0.67 3.16
C SER A 2 -15.80 2.20 3.09
N SER A 3 -14.84 2.82 3.77
CA SER A 3 -14.81 4.28 3.93
C SER A 3 -14.34 5.05 2.68
N SER A 4 -13.58 4.40 1.77
CA SER A 4 -13.05 5.08 0.57
C SER A 4 -14.08 5.25 -0.54
N SER A 5 -15.22 4.54 -0.50
CA SER A 5 -16.23 4.60 -1.56
C SER A 5 -17.28 5.70 -1.35
N THR A 6 -17.61 6.01 -0.09
CA THR A 6 -18.60 7.04 0.26
C THR A 6 -18.05 8.44 0.01
N ALA A 7 -16.81 8.71 0.46
CA ALA A 7 -16.15 10.00 0.22
C ALA A 7 -16.00 10.33 -1.27
N LEU A 8 -15.78 9.33 -2.13
CA LEU A 8 -15.73 9.52 -3.58
C LEU A 8 -17.11 9.85 -4.17
N ARG A 9 -18.18 9.23 -3.68
CA ARG A 9 -19.57 9.51 -4.13
C ARG A 9 -20.02 10.92 -3.74
N ASP A 10 -19.70 11.34 -2.53
CA ASP A 10 -20.06 12.67 -2.04
C ASP A 10 -19.32 13.76 -2.85
N LEU A 11 -18.03 13.55 -3.10
CA LEU A 11 -17.25 14.46 -3.96
C LEU A 11 -17.78 14.52 -5.39
N GLN A 12 -18.31 13.40 -5.90
CA GLN A 12 -18.86 13.31 -7.25
C GLN A 12 -20.20 14.04 -7.36
N SER A 13 -21.07 13.92 -6.36
CA SER A 13 -22.31 14.70 -6.24
C SER A 13 -22.03 16.20 -6.16
N ASP A 14 -21.03 16.62 -5.36
CA ASP A 14 -20.65 18.03 -5.24
C ASP A 14 -20.11 18.63 -6.54
N LEU A 15 -19.36 17.85 -7.32
CA LEU A 15 -18.88 18.26 -8.64
C LEU A 15 -20.03 18.39 -9.65
N GLU A 16 -20.98 17.47 -9.64
CA GLU A 16 -22.19 17.53 -10.49
C GLU A 16 -23.07 18.73 -10.14
N ASN A 17 -23.26 19.02 -8.85
CA ASN A 17 -24.00 20.19 -8.39
C ASN A 17 -23.33 21.50 -8.85
N LYS A 18 -22.01 21.61 -8.70
CA LYS A 18 -21.26 22.78 -9.21
C LYS A 18 -21.33 22.93 -10.72
N ALA A 19 -21.27 21.84 -11.48
CA ALA A 19 -21.40 21.88 -12.94
C ALA A 19 -22.80 22.36 -13.36
N ASN A 20 -23.84 21.91 -12.66
CA ASN A 20 -25.21 22.33 -12.89
C ASN A 20 -25.41 23.82 -12.57
N ASP A 21 -24.80 24.35 -11.50
CA ASP A 21 -24.91 25.78 -11.17
C ASP A 21 -24.14 26.69 -12.14
N LEU A 22 -22.99 26.24 -12.65
CA LEU A 22 -22.26 26.91 -13.72
C LEU A 22 -23.06 26.94 -15.03
N SER A 23 -23.80 25.87 -15.35
CA SER A 23 -24.65 25.81 -16.55
C SER A 23 -25.80 26.83 -16.52
N LYS A 24 -26.33 27.13 -15.32
CA LYS A 24 -27.40 28.13 -15.14
C LYS A 24 -26.90 29.56 -15.38
N LEU A 25 -25.61 29.82 -15.17
CA LEU A 25 -24.96 31.12 -15.43
C LEU A 25 -24.60 31.32 -16.91
N GLN A 26 -24.70 30.30 -17.75
CA GLN A 26 -24.27 30.33 -19.15
C GLN A 26 -25.42 30.50 -20.18
N LYS A 27 -26.51 31.20 -19.82
CA LYS A 27 -27.61 31.55 -20.75
C LYS A 27 -27.26 32.66 -21.77
N GLY A 28 -25.99 32.83 -22.13
CA GLY A 28 -25.54 33.70 -23.23
C GLY A 28 -24.81 32.86 -24.27
N LYS A 29 -25.18 32.99 -25.56
CA LYS A 29 -24.61 32.18 -26.67
C LYS A 29 -23.07 32.16 -26.57
N PRO A 30 -22.45 31.03 -26.23
CA PRO A 30 -21.02 31.00 -26.06
C PRO A 30 -20.37 31.09 -27.44
N ASN A 31 -19.39 31.98 -27.57
CA ASN A 31 -18.57 32.14 -28.77
C ASN A 31 -17.99 30.77 -29.14
N ARG A 32 -18.24 30.27 -30.35
CA ARG A 32 -17.90 28.88 -30.76
C ARG A 32 -16.44 28.53 -30.46
N THR A 33 -15.54 29.51 -30.56
CA THR A 33 -14.12 29.37 -30.24
C THR A 33 -13.87 29.11 -28.75
N LEU A 34 -14.62 29.77 -27.85
CA LEU A 34 -14.54 29.56 -26.40
C LEU A 34 -15.09 28.19 -26.01
N VAL A 35 -16.17 27.72 -26.65
CA VAL A 35 -16.73 26.38 -26.39
C VAL A 35 -15.73 25.28 -26.75
N LEU A 36 -15.08 25.41 -27.90
CA LEU A 36 -14.07 24.44 -28.34
C LEU A 36 -12.85 24.43 -27.42
N PHE A 37 -12.43 25.61 -26.93
CA PHE A 37 -11.34 25.71 -25.98
C PHE A 37 -11.67 25.08 -24.62
N ILE A 38 -12.88 25.30 -24.10
CA ILE A 38 -13.35 24.67 -22.87
C ILE A 38 -13.44 23.15 -23.05
N HIS A 39 -13.98 22.66 -24.16
CA HIS A 39 -14.07 21.23 -24.43
C HIS A 39 -12.67 20.58 -24.55
N TYR A 40 -11.71 21.26 -25.18
CA TYR A 40 -10.32 20.80 -25.26
C TYR A 40 -9.65 20.73 -23.87
N LEU A 41 -9.84 21.75 -23.04
CA LEU A 41 -9.31 21.76 -21.67
C LEU A 41 -9.95 20.68 -20.79
N LEU A 42 -11.28 20.52 -20.87
CA LEU A 42 -11.99 19.45 -20.16
C LEU A 42 -11.52 18.07 -20.61
N SER A 43 -11.33 17.87 -21.91
CA SER A 43 -10.79 16.61 -22.46
C SER A 43 -9.36 16.36 -21.97
N LYS A 44 -8.48 17.37 -21.96
CA LYS A 44 -7.12 17.24 -21.45
C LYS A 44 -7.10 16.89 -19.95
N VAL A 45 -7.86 17.60 -19.14
CA VAL A 45 -7.95 17.34 -17.68
C VAL A 45 -8.55 15.95 -17.42
N SER A 46 -9.49 15.49 -18.24
CA SER A 46 -10.10 14.16 -18.12
C SER A 46 -9.09 13.03 -18.44
N ILE A 47 -8.26 13.21 -19.47
CA ILE A 47 -7.19 12.26 -19.83
C ILE A 47 -6.12 12.20 -18.74
N GLU A 48 -5.71 13.35 -18.22
CA GLU A 48 -4.67 13.44 -17.18
C GLU A 48 -5.14 12.78 -15.86
N LYS A 49 -6.41 12.93 -15.50
CA LYS A 49 -7.03 12.18 -14.40
C LYS A 49 -7.03 10.67 -14.67
N GLN A 50 -7.42 10.24 -15.87
CA GLN A 50 -7.45 8.82 -16.23
C GLN A 50 -6.06 8.16 -16.10
N PHE A 51 -4.99 8.86 -16.47
CA PHE A 51 -3.60 8.41 -16.32
C PHE A 51 -3.21 8.19 -14.84
N CYS A 52 -3.68 9.07 -13.95
CA CYS A 52 -3.42 8.98 -12.50
C CYS A 52 -4.13 7.78 -11.84
N TYR A 53 -5.25 7.31 -12.40
CA TYR A 53 -5.97 6.12 -11.92
C TYR A 53 -5.46 4.79 -12.48
N LEU A 54 -4.55 4.82 -13.46
CA LEU A 54 -4.06 3.61 -14.12
C LEU A 54 -2.90 2.93 -13.37
N PHE A 55 -2.12 3.70 -12.60
CA PHE A 55 -0.94 3.23 -11.86
C PHE A 55 -1.09 2.95 -10.33
N PRO A 56 -2.17 3.34 -9.60
CA PRO A 56 -2.24 3.21 -8.15
C PRO A 56 -2.38 1.77 -7.59
N PRO A 57 -3.05 0.79 -8.23
CA PRO A 57 -3.23 -0.52 -7.60
C PRO A 57 -1.92 -1.30 -7.48
N ASP A 58 -0.99 -1.16 -8.42
CA ASP A 58 0.27 -1.90 -8.38
C ASP A 58 1.30 -1.25 -7.46
N ILE A 59 1.30 0.09 -7.36
CA ILE A 59 2.08 0.80 -6.32
C ILE A 59 1.63 0.38 -4.93
N ALA A 60 0.31 0.34 -4.69
CA ALA A 60 -0.23 -0.01 -3.38
C ALA A 60 0.13 -1.46 -2.98
N LYS A 61 0.05 -2.41 -3.92
CA LYS A 61 0.46 -3.80 -3.69
C LYS A 61 1.97 -3.90 -3.39
N ASN A 62 2.81 -3.27 -4.21
CA ASN A 62 4.27 -3.32 -4.02
C ASN A 62 4.68 -2.68 -2.69
N HIS A 63 4.02 -1.59 -2.30
CA HIS A 63 4.24 -0.94 -1.01
C HIS A 63 3.82 -1.80 0.18
N GLN A 64 2.70 -2.52 0.09
CA GLN A 64 2.29 -3.48 1.13
C GLN A 64 3.27 -4.65 1.25
N VAL A 65 3.73 -5.19 0.13
CA VAL A 65 4.72 -6.27 0.10
C VAL A 65 6.02 -5.83 0.75
N ARG A 66 6.55 -4.64 0.41
CA ARG A 66 7.74 -4.07 1.04
C ARG A 66 7.57 -3.89 2.55
N LYS A 67 6.45 -3.31 2.99
CA LYS A 67 6.14 -3.16 4.43
C LYS A 67 6.19 -4.49 5.17
N LYS A 68 5.60 -5.53 4.59
CA LYS A 68 5.61 -6.87 5.18
C LYS A 68 7.03 -7.41 5.34
N TYR A 69 7.87 -7.32 4.30
CA TYR A 69 9.25 -7.81 4.38
C TYR A 69 10.11 -7.00 5.37
N THR A 70 9.93 -5.69 5.43
CA THR A 70 10.64 -4.84 6.41
C THR A 70 10.31 -5.23 7.84
N ILE A 71 9.03 -5.48 8.14
CA ILE A 71 8.60 -5.93 9.48
C ILE A 71 9.18 -7.30 9.79
N GLN A 72 9.07 -8.25 8.85
CA GLN A 72 9.59 -9.60 9.03
C GLN A 72 11.10 -9.62 9.26
N LEU A 73 11.86 -8.81 8.50
CA LEU A 73 13.30 -8.68 8.67
C LEU A 73 13.63 -8.18 10.07
N GLY A 74 13.00 -7.08 10.51
CA GLY A 74 13.24 -6.50 11.83
C GLY A 74 12.89 -7.44 12.98
N GLU A 75 11.79 -8.19 12.88
CA GLU A 75 11.43 -9.20 13.88
C GLU A 75 12.48 -10.32 13.96
N ASN A 76 12.97 -10.83 12.83
CA ASN A 76 13.97 -11.90 12.83
C ASN A 76 15.34 -11.42 13.35
N GLU A 77 15.74 -10.18 13.03
CA GLU A 77 16.94 -9.56 13.60
C GLU A 77 16.85 -9.39 15.11
N LEU A 78 15.67 -9.03 15.62
CA LEU A 78 15.45 -8.91 17.05
C LEU A 78 15.52 -10.28 17.74
N VAL A 79 14.88 -11.31 17.16
CA VAL A 79 14.97 -12.69 17.68
C VAL A 79 16.41 -13.17 17.70
N LEU A 80 17.21 -12.87 16.66
CA LEU A 80 18.63 -13.24 16.64
C LEU A 80 19.41 -12.59 17.79
N LYS A 81 19.17 -11.30 18.05
CA LYS A 81 19.80 -10.59 19.17
C LYS A 81 19.42 -11.18 20.52
N GLU A 82 18.15 -11.54 20.70
CA GLU A 82 17.70 -12.20 21.93
C GLU A 82 18.33 -13.60 22.10
N LEU A 83 18.47 -14.36 21.02
CA LEU A 83 19.16 -15.66 21.06
C LEU A 83 20.65 -15.53 21.40
N ASP A 84 21.32 -14.48 20.91
CA ASP A 84 22.73 -14.20 21.22
C ASP A 84 22.95 -13.79 22.70
N LEU A 85 21.90 -13.36 23.41
CA LEU A 85 21.94 -13.06 24.85
C LEU A 85 21.75 -14.30 25.74
N LEU A 86 21.30 -15.41 25.18
CA LEU A 86 21.11 -16.66 25.92
C LEU A 86 22.45 -17.34 26.22
N LYS A 87 22.48 -18.08 27.33
CA LYS A 87 23.64 -18.92 27.70
C LYS A 87 23.72 -20.14 26.79
N GLU A 88 24.92 -20.68 26.60
CA GLU A 88 25.16 -21.86 25.74
C GLU A 88 24.39 -23.11 26.17
N ASP A 89 23.97 -23.20 27.44
CA ASP A 89 23.18 -24.29 28.01
C ASP A 89 21.66 -24.04 28.04
N ALA A 90 21.20 -22.92 27.47
CA ALA A 90 19.80 -22.54 27.49
C ALA A 90 18.93 -23.48 26.63
N ASN A 91 17.76 -23.85 27.16
CA ASN A 91 16.79 -24.67 26.42
C ASN A 91 15.94 -23.78 25.49
N VAL A 92 16.06 -23.99 24.19
CA VAL A 92 15.23 -23.32 23.17
C VAL A 92 14.11 -24.25 22.73
N TYR A 93 12.92 -23.69 22.50
CA TYR A 93 11.76 -24.45 22.04
C TYR A 93 11.13 -23.78 20.82
N LYS A 94 10.71 -24.59 19.86
CA LYS A 94 10.01 -24.18 18.66
C LYS A 94 8.56 -24.66 18.72
N LEU A 95 7.62 -23.73 18.53
CA LEU A 95 6.20 -24.08 18.42
C LEU A 95 5.91 -24.61 17.01
N ILE A 96 5.41 -25.84 16.93
CA ILE A 96 4.97 -26.50 15.70
C ILE A 96 3.54 -27.01 15.93
N GLY A 97 2.57 -26.30 15.34
CA GLY A 97 1.15 -26.58 15.58
C GLY A 97 0.79 -26.43 17.07
N PRO A 98 0.18 -27.44 17.71
CA PRO A 98 -0.14 -27.40 19.13
C PRO A 98 1.02 -27.85 20.05
N VAL A 99 2.20 -28.16 19.52
CA VAL A 99 3.30 -28.80 20.27
C VAL A 99 4.55 -27.92 20.31
N LEU A 100 5.25 -27.93 21.46
CA LEU A 100 6.58 -27.34 21.62
C LEU A 100 7.65 -28.42 21.42
N VAL A 101 8.56 -28.20 20.49
CA VAL A 101 9.68 -29.10 20.19
C VAL A 101 10.96 -28.47 20.70
N LYS A 102 11.74 -29.23 21.48
CA LYS A 102 13.05 -28.76 21.96
C LYS A 102 14.01 -28.65 20.78
N GLN A 103 14.71 -27.53 20.69
CA GLN A 103 15.75 -27.27 19.69
C GLN A 103 17.05 -26.89 20.36
N ASP A 104 18.15 -27.18 19.67
CA ASP A 104 19.47 -26.71 20.06
C ASP A 104 19.64 -25.22 19.73
N LEU A 105 20.38 -24.51 20.58
CA LEU A 105 20.58 -23.07 20.42
C LEU A 105 21.36 -22.74 19.14
N ALA A 106 22.35 -23.57 18.76
CA ALA A 106 23.11 -23.35 17.54
C ALA A 106 22.23 -23.60 16.29
N GLU A 107 21.36 -24.60 16.33
CA GLU A 107 20.39 -24.88 15.25
C GLU A 107 19.36 -23.75 15.12
N ALA A 108 18.84 -23.24 16.24
CA ALA A 108 17.92 -22.11 16.26
C ALA A 108 18.57 -20.86 15.64
N ASN A 109 19.81 -20.55 16.02
CA ASN A 109 20.59 -19.43 15.49
C ASN A 109 20.86 -19.57 13.99
N ALA A 110 21.28 -20.74 13.53
CA ALA A 110 21.53 -20.99 12.11
C ALA A 110 20.25 -20.82 11.27
N ASN A 111 19.11 -21.29 11.78
CA ASN A 111 17.81 -21.17 11.11
C ASN A 111 17.36 -19.71 10.99
N VAL A 112 17.49 -18.91 12.05
CA VAL A 112 17.13 -17.49 12.03
C VAL A 112 18.05 -16.70 11.09
N ARG A 113 19.36 -16.94 11.14
CA ARG A 113 20.34 -16.29 10.23
C ARG A 113 20.04 -16.61 8.75
N LYS A 114 19.79 -17.88 8.44
CA LYS A 114 19.41 -18.31 7.09
C LYS A 114 18.12 -17.65 6.61
N ARG A 115 17.16 -17.43 7.51
CA ARG A 115 15.90 -16.74 7.19
C ARG A 115 16.11 -15.25 6.89
N ILE A 116 16.97 -14.58 7.66
CA ILE A 116 17.36 -13.18 7.41
C ILE A 116 18.03 -13.06 6.03
N GLU A 117 18.96 -13.97 5.71
CA GLU A 117 19.66 -13.99 4.42
C GLU A 117 18.69 -14.10 3.24
N TYR A 118 17.72 -15.03 3.31
CA TYR A 118 16.71 -15.17 2.27
C TYR A 118 15.83 -13.93 2.10
N ILE A 119 15.39 -13.31 3.20
CA ILE A 119 14.55 -12.10 3.14
C ILE A 119 15.35 -10.90 2.61
N SER A 120 16.65 -10.84 2.89
CA SER A 120 17.51 -9.74 2.45
C SER A 120 17.88 -9.82 0.96
N ALA A 121 17.77 -11.01 0.37
CA ALA A 121 18.08 -11.26 -1.04
C ALA A 121 16.88 -11.01 -1.99
N GLU A 122 15.69 -10.72 -1.46
CA GLU A 122 14.42 -10.51 -2.19
C GLU A 122 14.07 -9.02 -2.32
#